data_AF-A0AAV0WHR7-F1
#
_entry.id   AF-A0AAV0WHR7-F1
#
_cell.length_a   1.000
_cell.length_b   1.000
_cell.length_c   1.000
_cell.angle_alpha   90.00
_cell.angle_beta   90.00
_cell.angle_gamma   90.00
#
_symmetry.space_group_name_H-M   'P 1'
#
loop_
_entity.id
_entity.type
_entity.pdbx_description
1 polymer ?
#
loop_
_entity_poly.entity_id
_entity_poly.type
_entity_poly.pdbx_seq_one_letter_code
_entity_poly.pdbx_strand_id
1 'polypeptide(L)'
;MSKRKNNPILDMLLAGGILLEITQSSFLITLVVLDEALGAVNNLSKVLQKENLQLSSLPVLISSSIGHLKNISDQCSSIDENNSIHTCINTLKKYVCSSRQIVENENKMKSLKAAKQFVDTMIEQMQLRFNEKSLEIIKLSALFESFESLIKIVEEDILKICLYFPSLEPTNVWIDLNSFKYVANSLIEENVKNPLSYIYKANIGYANLKKLAECLMCVPVSTATAERSFSTMNRIMNKIRNRMGQETLQSCMKISTEVPSELDEDTVNEVIYLYARQKQRRIRLI
;
A
#
# COMPACT_ATOMS: atom_id res chain seq x y z
N MET A 1 -7.87 21.63 29.29
CA MET A 1 -8.44 22.00 27.98
C MET A 1 -8.39 23.51 27.83
N SER A 2 -7.37 24.02 27.13
CA SER A 2 -7.31 25.45 26.76
C SER A 2 -8.28 25.66 25.60
N LYS A 3 -9.37 26.39 25.84
CA LYS A 3 -10.17 26.95 24.74
C LYS A 3 -9.21 27.81 23.91
N ARG A 4 -8.89 27.39 22.68
CA ARG A 4 -8.32 28.31 21.68
C ARG A 4 -9.29 29.48 21.64
N LYS A 5 -8.92 30.62 22.24
CA LYS A 5 -9.61 31.88 22.00
C LYS A 5 -9.47 32.08 20.50
N ASN A 6 -10.58 32.06 19.76
CA ASN A 6 -10.62 32.52 18.37
C ASN A 6 -10.02 33.92 18.38
N ASN A 7 -8.78 34.02 17.92
CA ASN A 7 -8.08 35.28 17.82
C ASN A 7 -8.09 35.61 16.32
N PRO A 8 -9.11 36.34 15.84
CA PRO A 8 -9.33 36.54 14.42
C PRO A 8 -8.13 37.20 13.72
N ILE A 9 -7.31 37.93 14.46
CA ILE A 9 -6.05 38.51 13.97
C ILE A 9 -4.99 37.42 13.72
N LEU A 10 -4.87 36.44 14.63
CA LEU A 10 -3.97 35.30 14.45
C LEU A 10 -4.41 34.40 13.29
N ASP A 11 -5.72 34.17 13.16
CA ASP A 11 -6.29 33.39 12.07
C ASP A 11 -6.13 34.12 10.72
N MET A 12 -6.26 35.45 10.70
CA MET A 12 -6.00 36.29 9.51
C MET A 12 -4.52 36.28 9.12
N LEU A 13 -3.60 36.32 10.09
CA LEU A 13 -2.15 36.22 9.86
C LEU A 13 -1.76 34.83 9.33
N LEU A 14 -2.31 33.75 9.90
CA LEU A 14 -2.13 32.38 9.43
C LEU A 14 -2.66 32.21 7.99
N ALA A 15 -3.87 32.72 7.72
CA ALA A 15 -4.45 32.70 6.38
C ALA A 15 -3.60 33.51 5.38
N GLY A 16 -3.07 34.66 5.81
CA GLY A 16 -2.13 35.45 5.01
C GLY A 16 -0.83 34.71 4.69
N GLY A 17 -0.28 33.97 5.66
CA GLY A 17 0.92 33.15 5.46
C GLY A 17 0.71 32.01 4.45
N ILE A 18 -0.38 31.24 4.60
CA ILE A 18 -0.75 30.16 3.66
C ILE A 18 -0.96 30.72 2.26
N LEU A 19 -1.62 31.88 2.17
CA LEU A 19 -1.88 32.54 0.90
C LEU A 19 -0.59 32.95 0.19
N LEU A 20 0.39 33.49 0.92
CA LEU A 20 1.71 33.80 0.39
C LEU A 20 2.40 32.55 -0.15
N GLU A 21 2.30 31.42 0.56
CA GLU A 21 2.90 30.14 0.18
C GLU A 21 2.27 29.56 -1.10
N ILE A 22 0.94 29.58 -1.22
CA ILE A 22 0.21 29.12 -2.41
C ILE A 22 0.56 29.94 -3.65
N THR A 23 0.87 31.24 -3.49
CA THR A 23 1.27 32.11 -4.60
C THR A 23 2.72 31.91 -5.07
N GLN A 24 3.51 31.05 -4.42
CA GLN A 24 4.88 30.76 -4.84
C GLN A 24 4.93 29.73 -5.97
N SER A 25 5.82 29.95 -6.93
CA SER A 25 6.09 28.98 -8.01
C SER A 25 6.54 27.60 -7.50
N SER A 26 7.24 27.57 -6.37
CA SER A 26 7.69 26.35 -5.69
C SER A 26 6.52 25.47 -5.24
N PHE A 27 5.49 26.08 -4.65
CA PHE A 27 4.29 25.38 -4.19
C PHE A 27 3.53 24.75 -5.37
N LEU A 28 3.34 25.51 -6.46
CA LEU A 28 2.67 25.01 -7.66
C LEU A 28 3.40 23.83 -8.30
N ILE A 29 4.74 23.87 -8.36
CA ILE A 29 5.54 22.74 -8.85
C ILE A 29 5.29 21.51 -8.00
N THR A 30 5.39 21.65 -6.67
CA THR A 30 5.18 20.53 -5.75
C THR A 30 3.78 19.95 -5.90
N LEU A 31 2.75 20.79 -6.00
CA LEU A 31 1.37 20.34 -6.16
C LEU A 31 1.16 19.56 -7.46
N VAL A 32 1.63 20.08 -8.59
CA VAL A 32 1.48 19.43 -9.91
C VAL A 32 2.19 18.08 -9.94
N VAL A 33 3.45 18.04 -9.48
CA VAL A 33 4.22 16.78 -9.49
C VAL A 33 3.61 15.75 -8.52
N LEU A 34 3.12 16.18 -7.36
CA LEU A 34 2.44 15.29 -6.44
C LEU A 34 1.15 14.72 -7.02
N ASP A 35 0.33 15.54 -7.68
CA ASP A 35 -0.91 15.08 -8.33
C ASP A 35 -0.62 14.02 -9.40
N GLU A 36 0.35 14.29 -10.27
CA GLU A 36 0.73 13.37 -11.35
C GLU A 36 1.35 12.07 -10.82
N ALA A 37 2.26 12.17 -9.83
CA ALA A 37 2.90 11.01 -9.21
C ALA A 37 1.90 10.14 -8.43
N LEU A 38 0.98 10.75 -7.68
CA LEU A 38 -0.09 10.03 -6.99
C LEU A 38 -1.08 9.42 -7.99
N GLY A 39 -1.39 10.13 -9.08
CA GLY A 39 -2.16 9.62 -10.20
C GLY A 39 -1.56 8.37 -10.83
N ALA A 40 -0.23 8.36 -11.03
CA ALA A 40 0.51 7.24 -11.62
C ALA A 40 0.41 5.93 -10.79
N VAL A 41 0.36 6.05 -9.45
CA VAL A 41 0.26 4.89 -8.54
C VAL A 41 -1.16 4.56 -8.12
N ASN A 42 -2.13 5.46 -8.32
CA ASN A 42 -3.50 5.33 -7.83
C ASN A 42 -4.20 4.04 -8.31
N ASN A 43 -4.11 3.73 -9.61
CA ASN A 43 -4.73 2.52 -10.16
C ASN A 43 -4.12 1.25 -9.57
N LEU A 44 -2.80 1.19 -9.48
CA LEU A 44 -2.10 0.06 -8.86
C LEU A 44 -2.52 -0.07 -7.39
N SER A 45 -2.51 1.03 -6.62
CA SER A 45 -2.93 1.04 -5.23
C SER A 45 -4.34 0.46 -5.04
N LYS A 46 -5.31 0.94 -5.84
CA LYS A 46 -6.69 0.42 -5.80
C LYS A 46 -6.78 -1.06 -6.13
N VAL A 47 -6.01 -1.56 -7.10
CA VAL A 47 -5.99 -2.99 -7.43
C VAL A 47 -5.40 -3.80 -6.28
N LEU A 48 -4.30 -3.33 -5.68
CA LEU A 48 -3.64 -4.00 -4.55
C LEU A 48 -4.50 -4.02 -3.27
N GLN A 49 -5.52 -3.18 -3.17
CA GLN A 49 -6.46 -3.14 -2.05
C GLN A 49 -7.67 -4.08 -2.21
N LYS A 50 -7.92 -4.62 -3.42
CA LYS A 50 -9.08 -5.49 -3.66
C LYS A 50 -8.92 -6.83 -2.95
N GLU A 51 -10.03 -7.37 -2.47
CA GLU A 51 -10.10 -8.72 -1.88
C GLU A 51 -9.83 -9.80 -2.94
N ASN A 52 -10.44 -9.67 -4.13
CA ASN A 52 -10.22 -10.56 -5.26
C ASN A 52 -9.22 -9.94 -6.23
N LEU A 53 -7.96 -10.37 -6.12
CA LEU A 53 -6.83 -9.80 -6.83
C LEU A 53 -6.41 -10.70 -8.00
N GLN A 54 -6.42 -10.16 -9.22
CA GLN A 54 -5.91 -10.84 -10.42
C GLN A 54 -4.41 -10.59 -10.55
N LEU A 55 -3.61 -11.47 -9.94
CA LEU A 55 -2.15 -11.53 -10.02
C LEU A 55 -1.62 -11.56 -11.45
N SER A 56 -2.32 -12.21 -12.38
CA SER A 56 -1.96 -12.27 -13.80
C SER A 56 -1.86 -10.89 -14.46
N SER A 57 -2.67 -9.93 -14.02
CA SER A 57 -2.67 -8.54 -14.53
C SER A 57 -1.62 -7.63 -13.87
N LEU A 58 -1.09 -8.01 -12.71
CA LEU A 58 -0.23 -7.14 -11.90
C LEU A 58 1.13 -6.81 -12.55
N PRO A 59 1.87 -7.75 -13.17
CA PRO A 59 3.18 -7.42 -13.73
C PRO A 59 3.13 -6.28 -14.76
N VAL A 60 2.07 -6.26 -15.59
CA VAL A 60 1.84 -5.21 -16.59
C VAL A 60 1.52 -3.89 -15.90
N LEU A 61 0.63 -3.90 -14.90
CA LEU A 61 0.24 -2.70 -14.17
C LEU A 61 1.41 -2.09 -13.39
N ILE A 62 2.23 -2.91 -12.73
CA ILE A 62 3.44 -2.49 -12.01
C ILE A 62 4.42 -1.84 -12.98
N SER A 63 4.71 -2.50 -14.11
CA SER A 63 5.64 -1.99 -15.13
C SER A 63 5.14 -0.66 -15.73
N SER A 64 3.83 -0.56 -15.97
CA SER A 64 3.20 0.67 -16.47
C SER A 64 3.28 1.81 -15.45
N SER A 65 2.98 1.57 -14.17
CA SER A 65 3.10 2.58 -13.10
C SER A 65 4.55 3.04 -12.91
N ILE A 66 5.53 2.13 -12.93
CA ILE A 66 6.96 2.49 -12.85
C ILE A 66 7.37 3.32 -14.09
N GLY A 67 6.93 2.91 -15.29
CA GLY A 67 7.18 3.66 -16.52
C GLY A 67 6.61 5.07 -16.49
N HIS A 68 5.39 5.24 -15.96
CA HIS A 68 4.77 6.54 -15.78
C HIS A 68 5.55 7.41 -14.79
N LEU A 69 5.97 6.87 -13.64
CA LEU A 69 6.81 7.60 -12.69
C LEU A 69 8.16 8.02 -13.29
N LYS A 70 8.80 7.16 -14.09
CA LYS A 70 10.05 7.51 -14.80
C LYS A 70 9.84 8.69 -15.74
N ASN A 71 8.76 8.68 -16.52
CA ASN A 71 8.40 9.81 -17.38
C ASN A 71 8.23 11.12 -16.58
N ILE A 72 7.58 11.07 -15.40
CA ILE A 72 7.45 12.23 -14.50
C ILE A 72 8.81 12.71 -14.00
N SER A 73 9.72 11.79 -13.62
CA SER A 73 11.08 12.14 -13.18
C SER A 73 11.91 12.79 -14.30
N ASP A 74 11.82 12.27 -15.52
CA ASP A 74 12.48 12.83 -16.70
C ASP A 74 11.96 14.24 -17.00
N GLN A 75 10.65 14.43 -16.91
CA GLN A 75 10.00 15.74 -17.04
C GLN A 75 10.39 16.71 -15.91
N CYS A 76 10.70 16.25 -14.70
CA CYS A 76 11.22 17.14 -13.66
C CYS A 76 12.64 17.66 -13.98
N SER A 77 13.36 16.98 -14.89
CA SER A 77 14.73 17.31 -15.31
C SER A 77 14.77 18.21 -16.54
N SER A 78 13.81 18.07 -17.46
CA SER A 78 13.76 18.83 -18.71
C SER A 78 13.12 20.21 -18.51
N ILE A 79 13.76 21.23 -19.10
CA ILE A 79 13.26 22.62 -19.14
C ILE A 79 12.36 22.82 -20.39
N ASP A 80 12.08 21.76 -21.16
CA ASP A 80 11.31 21.87 -22.41
C ASP A 80 9.92 22.47 -22.17
N GLU A 81 9.57 23.47 -22.97
CA GLU A 81 8.27 24.15 -22.87
C GLU A 81 7.09 23.23 -23.22
N ASN A 82 7.34 22.15 -23.97
CA ASN A 82 6.36 21.11 -24.32
C ASN A 82 6.12 20.07 -23.22
N ASN A 83 6.79 20.20 -22.08
CA ASN A 83 6.62 19.31 -20.94
C ASN A 83 5.22 19.48 -20.32
N SER A 84 4.51 18.39 -20.04
CA SER A 84 3.16 18.41 -19.45
C SER A 84 3.15 19.11 -18.10
N ILE A 85 4.16 18.87 -17.26
CA ILE A 85 4.33 19.53 -15.95
C ILE A 85 4.50 21.03 -16.15
N HIS A 86 5.35 21.45 -17.09
CA HIS A 86 5.60 22.86 -17.37
C HIS A 86 4.36 23.57 -17.94
N THR A 87 3.64 22.89 -18.83
CA THR A 87 2.38 23.37 -19.42
C THR A 87 1.30 23.51 -18.37
N CYS A 88 1.17 22.54 -17.46
CA CYS A 88 0.22 22.56 -16.37
C CYS A 88 0.54 23.69 -15.38
N ILE A 89 1.82 23.85 -15.01
CA ILE A 89 2.28 24.98 -14.20
C ILE A 89 1.95 26.30 -14.87
N ASN A 90 2.24 26.47 -16.17
CA ASN A 90 1.96 27.72 -16.89
C ASN A 90 0.46 28.00 -17.00
N THR A 91 -0.36 26.96 -17.11
CA THR A 91 -1.82 27.08 -17.12
C THR A 91 -2.35 27.53 -15.76
N LEU A 92 -1.92 26.86 -14.68
CA LEU A 92 -2.23 27.27 -13.30
C LEU A 92 -1.72 28.68 -13.02
N LYS A 93 -0.53 29.03 -13.51
CA LYS A 93 0.00 30.40 -13.42
C LYS A 93 -0.96 31.41 -14.04
N LYS A 94 -1.49 31.15 -15.24
CA LYS A 94 -2.47 32.05 -15.90
C LYS A 94 -3.76 32.21 -15.07
N TYR A 95 -4.31 31.12 -14.54
CA TYR A 95 -5.53 31.17 -13.71
C TYR A 95 -5.31 31.94 -12.40
N VAL A 96 -4.19 31.70 -11.73
CA VAL A 96 -3.83 32.44 -10.50
C VAL A 96 -3.53 33.91 -10.83
N CYS A 97 -2.78 34.21 -11.90
CA CYS A 97 -2.48 35.56 -12.39
C CYS A 97 -3.71 36.38 -12.78
N SER A 98 -4.78 35.73 -13.24
CA SER A 98 -6.08 36.39 -13.49
C SER A 98 -6.69 36.99 -12.22
N SER A 99 -6.26 36.50 -11.05
CA SER A 99 -6.69 36.98 -9.73
C SER A 99 -5.57 37.71 -8.95
N ARG A 100 -4.29 37.35 -9.10
CA ARG A 100 -3.12 37.84 -8.31
C ARG A 100 -1.77 37.55 -8.96
N GLN A 101 -0.76 38.41 -8.79
CA GLN A 101 0.61 38.13 -9.25
C GLN A 101 1.25 36.93 -8.55
N ILE A 102 1.79 35.99 -9.32
CA ILE A 102 2.69 34.95 -8.82
C ILE A 102 4.09 35.54 -8.66
N VAL A 103 4.70 35.29 -7.50
CA VAL A 103 6.08 35.66 -7.25
C VAL A 103 6.97 34.55 -7.82
N GLU A 104 7.75 34.88 -8.85
CA GLU A 104 8.80 33.99 -9.33
C GLU A 104 9.89 33.91 -8.26
N ASN A 105 10.04 32.72 -7.66
CA ASN A 105 11.04 32.47 -6.63
C ASN A 105 12.33 31.91 -7.24
N GLU A 106 13.48 32.33 -6.71
CA GLU A 106 14.81 31.70 -6.96
C GLU A 106 14.80 30.18 -6.64
N ASN A 107 13.82 29.73 -5.85
CA ASN A 107 13.66 28.34 -5.43
C ASN A 107 12.99 27.42 -6.47
N LYS A 108 12.54 27.92 -7.64
CA LYS A 108 11.90 27.10 -8.69
C LYS A 108 12.72 25.84 -9.04
N MET A 109 14.02 26.03 -9.31
CA MET A 109 14.93 24.93 -9.65
C MET A 109 15.19 23.99 -8.47
N LYS A 110 15.19 24.52 -7.24
CA LYS A 110 15.32 23.68 -6.03
C LYS A 110 14.08 22.81 -5.84
N SER A 111 12.88 23.34 -6.07
CA SER A 111 11.62 22.60 -5.99
C SER A 111 11.53 21.50 -7.05
N LEU A 112 11.94 21.77 -8.29
CA LEU A 112 12.00 20.74 -9.34
C LEU A 112 12.99 19.62 -8.96
N LYS A 113 14.16 19.96 -8.44
CA LYS A 113 15.14 18.97 -7.96
C LYS A 113 14.59 18.13 -6.81
N ALA A 114 13.94 18.76 -5.83
CA ALA A 114 13.33 18.07 -4.70
C ALA A 114 12.16 17.17 -5.13
N ALA A 115 11.32 17.64 -6.06
CA ALA A 115 10.22 16.88 -6.62
C ALA A 115 10.73 15.67 -7.41
N LYS A 116 11.77 15.85 -8.23
CA LYS A 116 12.47 14.75 -8.91
C LYS A 116 12.98 13.73 -7.91
N GLN A 117 13.71 14.17 -6.88
CA GLN A 117 14.26 13.28 -5.86
C GLN A 117 13.16 12.47 -5.16
N PHE A 118 12.01 13.09 -4.89
CA PHE A 118 10.85 12.39 -4.35
C PHE A 118 10.33 11.30 -5.30
N VAL A 119 10.15 11.61 -6.58
CA VAL A 119 9.69 10.65 -7.59
C VAL A 119 10.71 9.53 -7.80
N ASP A 120 12.00 9.84 -7.86
CA ASP A 120 13.08 8.85 -7.94
C ASP A 120 13.05 7.90 -6.74
N THR A 121 12.85 8.44 -5.53
CA THR A 121 12.69 7.62 -4.32
C THR A 121 11.46 6.72 -4.44
N MET A 122 10.33 7.21 -4.98
CA MET A 122 9.16 6.36 -5.21
C MET A 122 9.46 5.22 -6.20
N ILE A 123 10.20 5.49 -7.27
CA ILE A 123 10.62 4.50 -8.26
C ILE A 123 11.50 3.44 -7.59
N GLU A 124 12.49 3.85 -6.80
CA GLU A 124 13.38 2.95 -6.07
C GLU A 124 12.59 2.04 -5.12
N GLN A 125 11.65 2.60 -4.34
CA GLN A 125 10.82 1.81 -3.43
C GLN A 125 9.92 0.83 -4.18
N MET A 126 9.36 1.25 -5.31
CA MET A 126 8.56 0.39 -6.18
C MET A 126 9.38 -0.77 -6.76
N GLN A 127 10.61 -0.51 -7.21
CA GLN A 127 11.51 -1.52 -7.75
C GLN A 127 12.06 -2.46 -6.67
N LEU A 128 12.30 -1.94 -5.46
CA LEU A 128 12.73 -2.74 -4.32
C LEU A 128 11.63 -3.72 -3.90
N ARG A 129 10.38 -3.24 -3.84
CA ARG A 129 9.19 -4.06 -3.53
C ARG A 129 8.88 -5.07 -4.64
N PHE A 130 8.87 -4.62 -5.89
CA PHE A 130 8.50 -5.41 -7.06
C PHE A 130 9.73 -5.78 -7.91
N ASN A 131 10.75 -6.33 -7.24
CA ASN A 131 11.94 -6.84 -7.90
C ASN A 131 11.66 -8.11 -8.73
N GLU A 132 12.63 -8.56 -9.52
CA GLU A 132 12.50 -9.73 -10.40
C GLU A 132 11.98 -10.98 -9.67
N LYS A 133 12.51 -11.27 -8.48
CA LYS A 133 12.09 -12.43 -7.67
C LYS A 133 10.63 -12.33 -7.25
N SER A 134 10.20 -11.16 -6.78
CA SER A 134 8.80 -10.93 -6.36
C SER A 134 7.84 -11.02 -7.55
N LEU A 135 8.22 -10.52 -8.73
CA LEU A 135 7.43 -10.61 -9.95
C LEU A 135 7.32 -12.06 -10.44
N GLU A 136 8.39 -12.84 -10.30
CA GLU A 136 8.37 -14.27 -10.61
C GLU A 136 7.42 -15.03 -9.67
N ILE A 137 7.49 -14.78 -8.35
CA ILE A 137 6.54 -15.36 -7.38
C ILE A 137 5.10 -14.95 -7.71
N ILE A 138 4.83 -13.70 -8.09
CA ILE A 138 3.49 -13.25 -8.49
C ILE A 138 3.00 -14.00 -9.72
N LYS A 139 3.85 -14.18 -10.75
CA LYS A 139 3.51 -14.95 -11.96
C LYS A 139 3.22 -16.42 -11.65
N LEU A 140 4.04 -17.05 -10.82
CA LEU A 140 3.84 -18.43 -10.40
C LEU A 140 2.58 -18.59 -9.56
N SER A 141 2.29 -17.62 -8.68
CA SER A 141 1.05 -17.59 -7.89
C SER A 141 -0.19 -17.41 -8.78
N ALA A 142 -0.07 -16.69 -9.89
CA ALA A 142 -1.15 -16.50 -10.85
C ALA A 142 -1.63 -17.82 -11.49
N LEU A 143 -0.79 -18.87 -11.51
CA LEU A 143 -1.17 -20.21 -12.00
C LEU A 143 -2.29 -20.83 -11.16
N PHE A 144 -2.47 -20.38 -9.92
CA PHE A 144 -3.48 -20.88 -8.98
C PHE A 144 -4.71 -19.95 -8.87
N GLU A 145 -4.88 -18.98 -9.78
CA GLU A 145 -6.05 -18.09 -9.80
C GLU A 145 -7.35 -18.83 -10.12
N SER A 146 -7.27 -19.83 -11.00
CA SER A 146 -8.42 -20.60 -11.48
C SER A 146 -8.05 -22.06 -11.68
N PHE A 147 -9.04 -22.94 -11.64
CA PHE A 147 -8.80 -24.37 -11.85
C PHE A 147 -8.33 -24.67 -13.28
N GLU A 148 -8.77 -23.87 -14.28
CA GLU A 148 -8.33 -23.97 -15.67
C GLU A 148 -6.84 -23.66 -15.84
N SER A 149 -6.31 -22.70 -15.08
CA SER A 149 -4.87 -22.41 -15.05
C SER A 149 -4.10 -23.48 -14.28
N LEU A 150 -4.66 -23.96 -13.16
CA LEU A 150 -4.03 -24.97 -12.30
C LEU A 150 -3.77 -26.29 -13.03
N ILE A 151 -4.70 -26.74 -13.87
CA ILE A 151 -4.55 -28.01 -14.60
C ILE A 151 -3.41 -27.97 -15.62
N LYS A 152 -3.10 -26.77 -16.13
CA LYS A 152 -2.02 -26.54 -17.11
C LYS A 152 -0.62 -26.49 -16.49
N ILE A 153 -0.50 -26.45 -15.16
CA ILE A 153 0.79 -26.37 -14.46
C ILE A 153 1.67 -27.57 -14.83
N VAL A 154 2.93 -27.32 -15.18
CA VAL A 154 3.91 -28.38 -15.46
C VAL A 154 4.87 -28.60 -14.28
N GLU A 155 5.61 -29.70 -14.30
CA GLU A 155 6.55 -30.05 -13.21
C GLU A 155 7.61 -28.96 -13.00
N GLU A 156 8.05 -28.35 -14.09
CA GLU A 156 9.01 -27.24 -14.11
C GLU A 156 8.52 -26.01 -13.34
N ASP A 157 7.22 -25.73 -13.34
CA ASP A 157 6.64 -24.62 -12.58
C ASP A 157 6.69 -24.92 -11.08
N ILE A 158 6.42 -26.16 -10.68
CA ILE A 158 6.51 -26.60 -9.27
C ILE A 158 7.95 -26.57 -8.78
N LEU A 159 8.90 -27.01 -9.61
CA LEU A 159 10.32 -26.87 -9.30
C LEU A 159 10.68 -25.41 -9.01
N LYS A 160 10.25 -24.47 -9.85
CA LYS A 160 10.48 -23.03 -9.64
C LYS A 160 9.82 -22.52 -8.35
N ILE A 161 8.58 -22.92 -8.06
CA ILE A 161 7.91 -22.49 -6.83
C ILE A 161 8.66 -22.99 -5.59
N CYS A 162 9.03 -24.27 -5.57
CA CYS A 162 9.74 -24.86 -4.43
C CYS A 162 11.14 -24.25 -4.22
N LEU A 163 11.79 -23.67 -5.25
CA LEU A 163 13.01 -22.88 -5.05
C LEU A 163 12.80 -21.67 -4.12
N TYR A 164 11.61 -21.08 -4.12
CA TYR A 164 11.27 -19.94 -3.25
C TYR A 164 10.72 -20.35 -1.89
N PHE A 165 10.26 -21.59 -1.74
CA PHE A 165 9.67 -22.11 -0.51
C PHE A 165 10.40 -23.40 -0.08
N PRO A 166 11.55 -23.29 0.61
CA PRO A 166 12.40 -24.43 0.96
C PRO A 166 11.74 -25.50 1.86
N SER A 167 10.61 -25.17 2.48
CA SER A 167 9.81 -26.11 3.27
C SER A 167 9.04 -27.12 2.43
N LEU A 168 8.98 -26.94 1.11
CA LEU A 168 8.25 -27.78 0.16
C LEU A 168 9.20 -28.71 -0.58
N GLU A 169 8.83 -29.99 -0.69
CA GLU A 169 9.55 -30.95 -1.51
C GLU A 169 8.91 -31.06 -2.89
N PRO A 170 9.62 -30.71 -3.99
CA PRO A 170 9.01 -30.58 -5.31
C PRO A 170 8.31 -31.85 -5.80
N THR A 171 8.94 -33.01 -5.61
CA THR A 171 8.42 -34.31 -6.07
C THR A 171 7.09 -34.63 -5.40
N ASN A 172 6.99 -34.43 -4.08
CA ASN A 172 5.79 -34.71 -3.32
C ASN A 172 4.65 -33.73 -3.65
N VAL A 173 4.97 -32.45 -3.86
CA VAL A 173 4.01 -31.44 -4.31
C VAL A 173 3.49 -31.77 -5.71
N TRP A 174 4.38 -32.19 -6.62
CA TRP A 174 4.01 -32.57 -7.98
C TRP A 174 3.10 -33.79 -8.03
N ILE A 175 3.38 -34.83 -7.23
CA ILE A 175 2.54 -36.02 -7.13
C ILE A 175 1.13 -35.63 -6.66
N ASP A 176 1.04 -34.84 -5.57
CA ASP A 176 -0.24 -34.37 -5.05
C ASP A 176 -0.99 -33.54 -6.11
N LEU A 177 -0.31 -32.59 -6.75
CA LEU A 177 -0.91 -31.73 -7.77
C LEU A 177 -1.41 -32.54 -8.97
N ASN A 178 -0.60 -33.47 -9.48
CA ASN A 178 -0.94 -34.24 -10.68
C ASN A 178 -2.16 -35.13 -10.45
N SER A 179 -2.28 -35.72 -9.24
CA SER A 179 -3.53 -36.40 -8.84
C SER A 179 -4.69 -35.42 -8.66
N PHE A 180 -4.45 -34.27 -8.02
CA PHE A 180 -5.49 -33.25 -7.80
C PHE A 180 -6.05 -32.66 -9.09
N LYS A 181 -5.31 -32.66 -10.21
CA LYS A 181 -5.83 -32.20 -11.51
C LYS A 181 -7.10 -32.94 -11.95
N TYR A 182 -7.26 -34.21 -11.59
CA TYR A 182 -8.49 -34.96 -11.88
C TYR A 182 -9.67 -34.44 -11.08
N VAL A 183 -9.46 -34.08 -9.80
CA VAL A 183 -10.47 -33.44 -8.96
C VAL A 183 -10.77 -32.02 -9.46
N ALA A 184 -9.74 -31.26 -9.83
CA ALA A 184 -9.85 -29.91 -10.35
C ALA A 184 -10.72 -29.83 -11.61
N ASN A 185 -10.66 -30.83 -12.50
CA ASN A 185 -11.51 -30.90 -13.69
C ASN A 185 -13.01 -30.92 -13.33
N SER A 186 -13.41 -31.70 -12.31
CA SER A 186 -14.80 -31.72 -11.85
C SER A 186 -15.23 -30.40 -11.18
N LEU A 187 -14.30 -29.71 -10.52
CA LEU A 187 -14.60 -28.43 -9.83
C LEU A 187 -14.77 -27.25 -10.80
N ILE A 188 -14.22 -27.34 -12.02
CA ILE A 188 -14.47 -26.35 -13.08
C ILE A 188 -15.96 -26.34 -13.43
N GLU A 189 -16.57 -27.52 -13.58
CA GLU A 189 -17.99 -27.66 -13.93
C GLU A 189 -18.90 -27.09 -12.83
N GLU A 190 -18.47 -27.18 -11.57
CA GLU A 190 -19.18 -26.67 -10.40
C GLU A 190 -19.01 -25.16 -10.15
N ASN A 191 -18.24 -24.44 -10.99
CA ASN A 191 -17.94 -23.00 -10.85
C ASN A 191 -17.34 -22.62 -9.48
N VAL A 192 -16.57 -23.51 -8.85
CA VAL A 192 -15.90 -23.23 -7.58
C VAL A 192 -14.82 -22.18 -7.77
N LYS A 193 -14.84 -21.13 -6.95
CA LYS A 193 -13.89 -20.01 -7.03
C LYS A 193 -12.70 -20.22 -6.11
N ASN A 194 -11.53 -19.74 -6.54
CA ASN A 194 -10.28 -19.70 -5.78
C ASN A 194 -9.74 -21.09 -5.37
N PRO A 195 -8.91 -21.72 -6.25
CA PRO A 195 -8.29 -23.02 -6.01
C PRO A 195 -7.52 -23.11 -4.68
N LEU A 196 -6.75 -22.09 -4.31
CA LEU A 196 -5.94 -22.09 -3.09
C LEU A 196 -6.83 -22.23 -1.83
N SER A 197 -7.92 -21.47 -1.80
CA SER A 197 -8.86 -21.51 -0.68
C SER A 197 -9.57 -22.86 -0.55
N TYR A 198 -9.86 -23.51 -1.69
CA TYR A 198 -10.47 -24.82 -1.72
C TYR A 198 -9.50 -25.89 -1.21
N ILE A 199 -8.27 -25.91 -1.75
CA ILE A 199 -7.20 -26.84 -1.34
C ILE A 199 -6.95 -26.73 0.17
N TYR A 200 -6.90 -25.52 0.70
CA TYR A 200 -6.68 -25.28 2.13
C TYR A 200 -7.79 -25.86 3.02
N LYS A 201 -9.07 -25.70 2.61
CA LYS A 201 -10.24 -26.08 3.41
C LYS A 201 -10.63 -27.55 3.26
N ALA A 202 -10.51 -28.11 2.05
CA ALA A 202 -11.16 -29.36 1.71
C ALA A 202 -10.52 -30.60 2.38
N ASN A 203 -9.28 -30.49 2.86
CA ASN A 203 -8.57 -31.55 3.61
C ASN A 203 -8.64 -32.95 2.97
N ILE A 204 -8.56 -33.04 1.63
CA ILE A 204 -8.78 -34.27 0.83
C ILE A 204 -7.51 -35.15 0.75
N GLY A 205 -6.66 -35.15 1.80
CA GLY A 205 -5.45 -35.99 1.83
C GLY A 205 -4.24 -35.46 1.04
N TYR A 206 -4.35 -34.33 0.33
CA TYR A 206 -3.23 -33.70 -0.39
C TYR A 206 -2.40 -32.78 0.52
N ALA A 207 -1.63 -33.38 1.44
CA ALA A 207 -0.93 -32.65 2.49
C ALA A 207 0.17 -31.69 1.97
N ASN A 208 0.89 -32.06 0.91
CA ASN A 208 1.96 -31.22 0.36
C ASN A 208 1.39 -30.10 -0.50
N LEU A 209 0.33 -30.38 -1.25
CA LEU A 209 -0.41 -29.36 -1.98
C LEU A 209 -1.08 -28.35 -1.04
N LYS A 210 -1.57 -28.80 0.13
CA LYS A 210 -2.08 -27.89 1.18
C LYS A 210 -0.99 -26.95 1.69
N LYS A 211 0.20 -27.47 2.02
CA LYS A 211 1.34 -26.65 2.44
C LYS A 211 1.74 -25.64 1.36
N LEU A 212 1.75 -26.06 0.10
CA LEU A 212 1.98 -25.15 -1.02
C LEU A 212 0.94 -24.02 -1.03
N ALA A 213 -0.34 -24.35 -0.88
CA ALA A 213 -1.41 -23.36 -0.85
C ALA A 213 -1.26 -22.38 0.32
N GLU A 214 -0.87 -22.86 1.50
CA GLU A 214 -0.55 -22.02 2.66
C GLU A 214 0.59 -21.04 2.35
N CYS A 215 1.68 -21.51 1.72
CA CYS A 215 2.79 -20.65 1.31
C CYS A 215 2.36 -19.57 0.30
N LEU A 216 1.60 -19.95 -0.72
CA LEU A 216 1.16 -19.03 -1.78
C LEU A 216 0.15 -17.99 -1.26
N MET A 217 -0.76 -18.38 -0.36
CA MET A 217 -1.70 -17.43 0.28
C MET A 217 -0.99 -16.43 1.21
N CYS A 218 0.21 -16.75 1.68
CA CYS A 218 1.02 -15.85 2.52
C CYS A 218 1.85 -14.84 1.71
N VAL A 219 1.84 -14.88 0.37
CA VAL A 219 2.62 -13.94 -0.45
C VAL A 219 2.04 -12.52 -0.30
N PRO A 220 2.83 -11.55 0.23
CA PRO A 220 2.31 -10.22 0.56
C PRO A 220 2.25 -9.33 -0.68
N VAL A 221 1.27 -9.59 -1.56
CA VAL A 221 1.03 -8.76 -2.75
C VAL A 221 0.16 -7.55 -2.41
N SER A 222 -0.87 -7.74 -1.59
CA SER A 222 -1.87 -6.73 -1.24
C SER A 222 -1.33 -5.61 -0.34
N THR A 223 -1.89 -4.41 -0.47
CA THR A 223 -1.70 -3.29 0.47
C THR A 223 -2.82 -3.16 1.50
N ALA A 224 -3.83 -4.04 1.47
CA ALA A 224 -5.02 -3.94 2.32
C ALA A 224 -4.68 -3.92 3.82
N THR A 225 -3.67 -4.66 4.27
CA THR A 225 -3.24 -4.67 5.68
C THR A 225 -2.65 -3.32 6.12
N ALA A 226 -1.87 -2.67 5.26
CA ALA A 226 -1.33 -1.34 5.54
C ALA A 226 -2.46 -0.30 5.58
N GLU A 227 -3.39 -0.33 4.61
CA GLU A 227 -4.56 0.55 4.58
C GLU A 227 -5.48 0.36 5.78
N ARG A 228 -5.70 -0.89 6.21
CA ARG A 228 -6.42 -1.21 7.45
C ARG A 228 -5.73 -0.56 8.65
N SER A 229 -4.40 -0.63 8.72
CA SER A 229 -3.62 0.00 9.79
C SER A 229 -3.77 1.52 9.78
N PHE A 230 -3.70 2.17 8.62
CA PHE A 230 -3.93 3.62 8.49
C PHE A 230 -5.37 4.03 8.81
N SER A 231 -6.36 3.23 8.43
CA SER A 231 -7.77 3.45 8.79
C SER A 231 -7.97 3.35 10.31
N THR A 232 -7.41 2.33 10.95
CA THR A 232 -7.37 2.19 12.41
C THR A 232 -6.68 3.38 13.06
N MET A 233 -5.54 3.81 12.51
CA MET A 233 -4.83 5.00 12.99
C MET A 233 -5.70 6.25 12.90
N ASN A 234 -6.43 6.46 11.81
CA ASN A 234 -7.35 7.61 11.65
C ASN A 234 -8.53 7.57 12.62
N ARG A 235 -9.06 6.37 12.91
CA ARG A 235 -10.09 6.18 13.94
C ARG A 235 -9.56 6.53 15.33
N ILE A 236 -8.31 6.18 15.60
CA ILE A 236 -7.65 6.49 16.88
C ILE A 236 -7.32 7.99 16.94
N MET A 237 -6.64 8.52 15.94
CA MET A 237 -6.17 9.90 15.84
C MET A 237 -7.20 10.78 15.13
N ASN A 238 -8.30 11.05 15.83
CA ASN A 238 -9.34 11.94 15.30
C ASN A 238 -9.01 13.43 15.55
N LYS A 239 -9.83 14.33 14.99
CA LYS A 239 -9.61 15.79 15.07
C LYS A 239 -9.44 16.33 16.51
N ILE A 240 -10.05 15.67 17.49
CA ILE A 240 -10.02 16.07 18.91
C ILE A 240 -8.83 15.41 19.63
N ARG A 241 -8.45 14.19 19.23
CA ARG A 241 -7.33 13.41 19.77
C ARG A 241 -6.22 13.28 18.72
N ASN A 242 -5.57 14.39 18.39
CA ASN A 242 -4.47 14.44 17.41
C ASN A 242 -3.07 14.62 18.04
N ARG A 243 -2.99 14.64 19.37
CA ARG A 243 -1.73 14.70 20.13
C ARG A 243 -1.59 13.44 20.98
N MET A 244 -0.98 12.41 20.40
CA MET A 244 -0.68 11.15 21.08
C MET A 244 0.79 10.82 20.86
N GLY A 245 1.48 10.37 21.91
CA GLY A 245 2.85 9.87 21.79
C GLY A 245 2.90 8.60 20.95
N GLN A 246 4.02 8.36 20.28
CA GLN A 246 4.19 7.24 19.35
C GLN A 246 3.95 5.87 20.04
N GLU A 247 4.48 5.67 21.24
CA GLU A 247 4.28 4.42 22.01
C GLU A 247 2.82 4.16 22.35
N THR A 248 2.10 5.20 22.78
CA THR A 248 0.67 5.11 23.09
C THR A 248 -0.14 4.81 21.85
N LEU A 249 0.15 5.48 20.74
CA LEU A 249 -0.51 5.24 19.46
C LEU A 249 -0.30 3.81 18.98
N GLN A 250 0.94 3.33 19.01
CA GLN A 250 1.27 1.97 18.61
C GLN A 250 0.54 0.93 19.48
N SER A 251 0.46 1.16 20.80
CA SER A 251 -0.27 0.29 21.72
C SER A 251 -1.77 0.29 21.42
N CYS A 252 -2.38 1.47 21.21
CA CYS A 252 -3.78 1.58 20.83
C CYS A 252 -4.08 0.93 19.47
N MET A 253 -3.18 1.07 18.49
CA MET A 253 -3.33 0.44 17.17
C MET A 253 -3.28 -1.09 17.28
N LYS A 254 -2.33 -1.64 18.03
CA LYS A 254 -2.24 -3.09 18.31
C LYS A 254 -3.52 -3.60 18.95
N ILE A 255 -3.98 -2.95 20.01
CA ILE A 255 -5.23 -3.32 20.69
C ILE A 255 -6.39 -3.28 19.68
N SER A 256 -6.54 -2.19 18.93
CA SER A 256 -7.66 -2.02 18.01
C SER A 256 -7.64 -2.96 16.79
N THR A 257 -6.51 -3.60 16.48
CA THR A 257 -6.35 -4.43 15.27
C THR A 257 -6.36 -5.91 15.61
N GLU A 258 -5.73 -6.30 16.70
CA GLU A 258 -5.52 -7.71 17.08
C GLU A 258 -6.49 -8.20 18.17
N VAL A 259 -7.03 -7.28 18.98
CA VAL A 259 -7.92 -7.67 20.09
C VAL A 259 -9.36 -7.80 19.57
N PRO A 260 -10.09 -8.86 19.97
CA PRO A 260 -11.50 -9.00 19.65
C PRO A 260 -12.32 -7.79 20.11
N SER A 261 -13.47 -7.56 19.46
CA SER A 261 -14.38 -6.47 19.82
C SER A 261 -14.94 -6.60 21.24
N GLU A 262 -15.00 -7.82 21.75
CA GLU A 262 -15.47 -8.15 23.09
C GLU A 262 -14.42 -8.99 23.79
N LEU A 263 -14.05 -8.58 25.00
CA LEU A 263 -13.16 -9.33 25.88
C LEU A 263 -14.01 -10.12 26.87
N ASP A 264 -13.62 -11.36 27.15
CA ASP A 264 -14.18 -12.11 28.25
C ASP A 264 -13.87 -11.44 29.60
N GLU A 265 -14.72 -11.71 30.59
CA GLU A 265 -14.66 -11.08 31.90
C GLU A 265 -13.35 -11.40 32.65
N ASP A 266 -12.81 -12.60 32.44
CA ASP A 266 -11.54 -13.03 33.04
C ASP A 266 -10.36 -12.20 32.53
N THR A 267 -10.28 -11.99 31.21
CA THR A 267 -9.25 -11.16 30.58
C THR A 267 -9.37 -9.70 31.04
N VAL A 268 -10.58 -9.17 31.16
CA VAL A 268 -10.80 -7.82 31.69
C VAL A 268 -10.31 -7.70 33.13
N ASN A 269 -10.66 -8.67 33.98
CA ASN A 269 -10.23 -8.71 35.38
C ASN A 269 -8.70 -8.82 35.51
N GLU A 270 -8.06 -9.62 34.67
CA GLU A 270 -6.60 -9.75 34.64
C GLU A 270 -5.94 -8.41 34.25
N VAL A 271 -6.42 -7.74 33.21
CA VAL A 271 -5.90 -6.42 32.79
C VAL A 271 -6.05 -5.38 33.91
N ILE A 272 -7.20 -5.36 34.60
CA ILE A 272 -7.43 -4.47 35.75
C ILE A 272 -6.44 -4.78 36.87
N TYR A 273 -6.21 -6.05 37.18
CA TYR A 273 -5.26 -6.47 38.21
C TYR A 273 -3.82 -6.10 37.86
N LEU A 274 -3.39 -6.33 36.62
CA LEU A 274 -2.07 -5.95 36.12
C LEU A 274 -1.87 -4.44 36.18
N TYR A 275 -2.88 -3.66 35.77
CA TYR A 275 -2.85 -2.19 35.87
C TYR A 275 -2.79 -1.72 37.33
N ALA A 276 -3.55 -2.34 38.23
CA ALA A 276 -3.53 -2.03 39.66
C ALA A 276 -2.16 -2.32 40.30
N ARG A 277 -1.41 -3.31 39.84
CA ARG A 277 -0.06 -3.62 40.34
C ARG A 277 1.02 -2.66 39.87
N GLN A 278 0.81 -1.89 38.81
CA GLN A 278 1.80 -0.92 38.34
C GLN A 278 1.97 0.22 39.35
N LYS A 279 3.22 0.48 39.75
CA LYS A 279 3.59 1.52 40.74
C LYS A 279 3.51 2.94 40.17
N GLN A 280 3.76 3.12 38.87
CA GLN A 280 3.65 4.42 38.18
C GLN A 280 2.47 4.40 37.20
N ARG A 281 1.29 4.85 37.67
CA ARG A 281 0.05 4.84 36.87
C ARG A 281 -0.26 6.17 36.20
N ARG A 282 0.42 7.25 36.61
CA ARG A 282 0.24 8.58 36.04
C ARG A 282 1.17 8.77 34.86
N ILE A 283 0.59 9.01 33.68
CA ILE A 283 1.33 9.52 32.53
C ILE A 283 1.87 10.89 32.93
N ARG A 284 3.20 11.07 32.94
CA ARG A 284 3.82 12.38 33.10
C ARG A 284 3.50 13.19 31.85
N LEU A 285 2.57 14.14 31.98
CA LEU A 285 2.34 15.15 30.96
C LEU A 285 3.53 16.11 31.02
N ILE A 286 4.49 15.92 30.11
CA ILE A 286 5.57 16.86 29.83
C ILE A 286 4.99 17.99 28.97
#